data_AF-A0A4R6SME1-F1
#
_entry.id   AF-A0A4R6SME1-F1
#
_cell.length_a   1.000
_cell.length_b   1.000
_cell.length_c   1.000
_cell.angle_alpha   90.00
_cell.angle_beta   90.00
_cell.angle_gamma   90.00
#
_symmetry.space_group_name_H-M   'P 1'
#
loop_
_entity.id
_entity.type
_entity.pdbx_description
1 polymer ?
#
loop_
_entity_poly.entity_id
_entity_poly.type
_entity_poly.pdbx_seq_one_letter_code
_entity_poly.pdbx_strand_id
1 'polypeptide(L)'
;MDRFTDADYPAVPYPGTRPVWSYVHDEGAGHPLDQVDGRWLVQPCGEDLDDWLAARNAARTADRLPVLSYGSNANPAKLTWLRETLGLPGPAVVFRARCAGLAAVWASGLRVVDDQRPATLCAMPGVVEHHAVLMATAEQLRVLDVCEGRGERYHLAELPGVDVTVGGRPVPGLLAYIGAGSIRMPLLVDGEPVRCSDVAQADAQRLVGVPAPDHGLRALVLDN
;
A
#
# COMPACT_ATOMS: atom_id res chain seq x y z
N MET A 1 4.30 20.55 -9.54
CA MET A 1 3.36 20.61 -8.39
C MET A 1 4.14 20.97 -7.14
N ASP A 2 3.49 21.60 -6.16
CA ASP A 2 4.14 21.94 -4.90
C ASP A 2 4.22 20.75 -3.94
N ARG A 3 5.13 20.84 -2.97
CA ARG A 3 5.21 19.93 -1.81
C ARG A 3 3.89 19.96 -1.03
N PHE A 4 3.52 18.83 -0.43
CA PHE A 4 2.36 18.70 0.46
C PHE A 4 2.77 18.16 1.84
N THR A 5 1.88 18.30 2.80
CA THR A 5 2.08 17.90 4.20
C THR A 5 1.19 16.72 4.57
N ASP A 6 1.45 16.13 5.74
CA ASP A 6 0.59 15.07 6.28
C ASP A 6 -0.83 15.55 6.58
N ALA A 7 -1.02 16.83 6.90
CA ALA A 7 -2.33 17.42 7.17
C ALA A 7 -3.23 17.44 5.92
N ASP A 8 -2.64 17.50 4.73
CA ASP A 8 -3.36 17.40 3.46
C ASP A 8 -3.88 15.98 3.20
N TYR A 9 -3.33 14.99 3.92
CA TYR A 9 -3.67 13.58 3.78
C TYR A 9 -3.88 12.88 5.13
N PRO A 10 -4.97 13.20 5.85
CA PRO A 10 -5.26 12.59 7.15
C PRO A 10 -5.39 11.06 7.05
N ALA A 11 -4.86 10.37 8.07
CA ALA A 11 -4.94 8.92 8.19
C ALA A 11 -6.34 8.43 8.63
N VAL A 12 -7.20 9.33 9.11
CA VAL A 12 -8.56 9.04 9.58
C VAL A 12 -9.59 9.76 8.71
N PRO A 13 -10.73 9.11 8.41
CA PRO A 13 -11.04 7.70 8.69
C PRO A 13 -10.15 6.75 7.88
N TYR A 14 -9.92 5.52 8.38
CA TYR A 14 -9.17 4.50 7.64
C TYR A 14 -9.80 4.23 6.25
N PRO A 15 -9.00 3.93 5.21
CA PRO A 15 -7.53 3.80 5.19
C PRO A 15 -6.78 5.14 5.11
N GLY A 16 -7.47 6.26 5.28
CA GLY A 16 -6.94 7.61 5.06
C GLY A 16 -7.02 8.04 3.61
N THR A 17 -6.89 9.34 3.37
CA THR A 17 -6.81 9.91 2.01
C THR A 17 -5.42 9.71 1.43
N ARG A 18 -5.29 9.55 0.12
CA ARG A 18 -3.99 9.29 -0.53
C ARG A 18 -3.80 10.20 -1.73
N PRO A 19 -2.56 10.66 -2.01
CA PRO A 19 -2.28 11.34 -3.26
C PRO A 19 -2.69 10.50 -4.47
N VAL A 20 -3.31 11.11 -5.47
CA VAL A 20 -3.71 10.43 -6.73
C VAL A 20 -2.58 10.44 -7.78
N TRP A 21 -1.35 10.64 -7.32
CA TRP A 21 -0.11 10.70 -8.07
C TRP A 21 1.02 10.02 -7.28
N SER A 22 2.13 9.74 -7.96
CA SER A 22 3.35 9.24 -7.32
C SER A 22 4.00 10.32 -6.47
N TYR A 23 4.64 9.95 -5.37
CA TYR A 23 5.35 10.88 -4.50
C TYR A 23 6.51 10.20 -3.76
N VAL A 24 7.45 10.99 -3.25
CA VAL A 24 8.40 10.56 -2.21
C VAL A 24 8.09 11.30 -0.93
N HIS A 25 7.99 10.58 0.19
CA HIS A 25 7.73 11.15 1.52
C HIS A 25 8.97 11.11 2.39
N ASP A 26 9.34 12.27 2.92
CA ASP A 26 10.51 12.47 3.76
C ASP A 26 10.25 13.57 4.78
N GLU A 27 10.73 13.38 6.02
CA GLU A 27 10.62 14.35 7.11
C GLU A 27 9.23 15.03 7.26
N GLY A 28 8.15 14.23 7.25
CA GLY A 28 6.78 14.73 7.46
C GLY A 28 6.15 15.45 6.27
N ALA A 29 6.70 15.27 5.06
CA ALA A 29 6.10 15.81 3.86
C ALA A 29 6.31 14.96 2.63
N GLY A 30 5.41 15.15 1.66
CA GLY A 30 5.50 14.52 0.37
C GLY A 30 5.89 15.48 -0.74
N HIS A 31 6.73 14.98 -1.63
CA HIS A 31 7.14 15.62 -2.87
C HIS A 31 6.51 14.84 -4.03
N PRO A 32 5.66 15.48 -4.86
CA PRO A 32 5.10 14.83 -6.04
C PRO A 32 6.21 14.37 -7.00
N LEU A 33 5.96 13.27 -7.70
CA LEU A 33 6.85 12.73 -8.72
C LEU A 33 6.16 12.77 -10.08
N ASP A 34 6.80 13.44 -11.03
CA ASP A 34 6.35 13.48 -12.42
C ASP A 34 7.18 12.51 -13.26
N GLN A 35 6.52 11.77 -14.15
CA GLN A 35 7.20 10.88 -15.08
C GLN A 35 7.52 11.64 -16.37
N VAL A 36 8.80 11.74 -16.72
CA VAL A 36 9.28 12.40 -17.95
C VAL A 36 10.30 11.52 -18.64
N ASP A 37 10.01 11.10 -19.88
CA ASP A 37 10.87 10.23 -20.70
C ASP A 37 11.35 8.96 -19.95
N GLY A 38 10.47 8.37 -19.13
CA GLY A 38 10.77 7.17 -18.34
C GLY A 38 11.54 7.39 -17.05
N ARG A 39 11.89 8.64 -16.72
CA ARG A 39 12.48 9.05 -15.43
C ARG A 39 11.42 9.61 -14.49
N TRP A 40 11.71 9.61 -13.19
CA TRP A 40 10.86 10.22 -12.17
C TRP A 40 11.54 11.47 -11.64
N LEU A 41 10.87 12.61 -11.74
CA LEU A 41 11.40 13.90 -11.30
C LEU A 41 10.67 14.38 -10.06
N VAL A 42 11.44 14.72 -9.03
CA VAL A 42 10.94 15.26 -7.76
C VAL A 42 10.48 16.70 -7.95
N GLN A 43 9.24 16.97 -7.59
CA GLN A 43 8.66 18.30 -7.70
C GLN A 43 8.76 19.08 -6.38
N PRO A 44 8.95 20.42 -6.44
CA PRO A 44 9.07 21.24 -7.64
C PRO A 44 10.51 21.40 -8.16
N CYS A 45 11.52 20.77 -7.55
CA CYS A 45 12.93 21.01 -7.92
C CYS A 45 13.33 20.45 -9.30
N GLY A 46 12.56 19.50 -9.85
CA GLY A 46 12.82 18.87 -11.14
C GLY A 46 14.03 17.91 -11.13
N GLU A 47 14.56 17.59 -9.96
CA GLU A 47 15.70 16.68 -9.79
C GLU A 47 15.27 15.23 -10.07
N ASP A 48 16.16 14.41 -10.64
CA ASP A 48 15.91 12.98 -10.78
C ASP A 48 15.75 12.33 -9.39
N LEU A 49 14.77 11.43 -9.24
CA LEU A 49 14.46 10.79 -7.97
C LEU A 49 15.67 10.08 -7.36
N ASP A 50 16.46 9.37 -8.17
CA ASP A 50 17.60 8.62 -7.64
C ASP A 50 18.72 9.56 -7.17
N ASP A 51 18.93 10.70 -7.84
CA ASP A 51 19.89 11.71 -7.42
C ASP A 51 19.42 12.40 -6.13
N TRP A 52 18.12 12.71 -6.04
CA TRP A 52 17.49 13.28 -4.84
C TRP A 52 17.59 12.34 -3.62
N LEU A 53 17.45 11.02 -3.85
CA LEU A 53 17.64 9.99 -2.83
C LEU A 53 19.10 9.88 -2.41
N ALA A 54 20.03 9.88 -3.38
CA ALA A 54 21.46 9.80 -3.11
C ALA A 54 21.96 11.00 -2.28
N ALA A 55 21.45 12.21 -2.56
CA ALA A 55 21.74 13.42 -1.76
C ALA A 55 21.32 13.29 -0.28
N ARG A 56 20.42 12.34 0.03
CA ARG A 56 19.95 12.00 1.39
C ARG A 56 20.55 10.72 1.94
N ASN A 57 21.58 10.17 1.28
CA ASN A 57 22.18 8.88 1.60
C ASN A 57 21.15 7.73 1.63
N ALA A 58 20.09 7.82 0.81
CA ALA A 58 19.06 6.81 0.70
C ALA A 58 19.32 5.88 -0.49
N ALA A 59 18.89 4.62 -0.37
CA ALA A 59 18.98 3.65 -1.46
C ALA A 59 18.21 4.14 -2.70
N ARG A 60 18.76 3.87 -3.89
CA ARG A 60 18.13 4.19 -5.18
C ARG A 60 16.87 3.35 -5.38
N THR A 61 16.06 3.73 -6.35
CA THR A 61 14.81 3.04 -6.68
C THR A 61 15.04 1.57 -7.07
N ALA A 62 16.12 1.28 -7.80
CA ALA A 62 16.46 -0.07 -8.25
C ALA A 62 16.92 -1.02 -7.13
N ASP A 63 17.35 -0.47 -5.99
CA ASP A 63 17.84 -1.25 -4.83
C ASP A 63 16.72 -1.52 -3.80
N ARG A 64 15.47 -1.27 -4.18
CA ARG A 64 14.29 -1.38 -3.32
C ARG A 64 13.36 -2.49 -3.79
N LEU A 65 12.60 -3.01 -2.84
CA LEU A 65 11.60 -4.05 -3.04
C LEU A 65 10.24 -3.40 -3.33
N PRO A 66 9.56 -3.76 -4.42
CA PRO A 66 8.24 -3.23 -4.72
C PRO A 66 7.17 -3.90 -3.85
N VAL A 67 6.49 -3.12 -3.01
CA VAL A 67 5.41 -3.59 -2.12
C VAL A 67 4.09 -2.93 -2.48
N LEU A 68 3.12 -3.71 -2.95
CA LEU A 68 1.76 -3.25 -3.23
C LEU A 68 1.09 -2.76 -1.94
N SER A 69 0.83 -1.45 -1.90
CA SER A 69 0.20 -0.74 -0.80
C SER A 69 -1.22 -0.33 -1.21
N TYR A 70 -2.16 -1.24 -1.00
CA TYR A 70 -3.57 -1.08 -1.33
C TYR A 70 -4.41 -0.51 -0.17
N GLY A 71 -3.86 -0.52 1.06
CA GLY A 71 -4.44 0.06 2.28
C GLY A 71 -3.79 1.39 2.70
N SER A 72 -3.58 1.55 4.01
CA SER A 72 -3.12 2.81 4.64
C SER A 72 -1.65 3.13 4.42
N ASN A 73 -0.79 2.18 4.04
CA ASN A 73 0.67 2.43 3.94
C ASN A 73 1.06 3.37 2.79
N ALA A 74 0.11 3.74 1.93
CA ALA A 74 0.26 4.78 0.91
C ALA A 74 -0.26 6.16 1.37
N ASN A 75 -0.67 6.30 2.64
CA ASN A 75 -1.09 7.58 3.22
C ASN A 75 0.12 8.29 3.88
N PRO A 76 0.38 9.58 3.54
CA PRO A 76 1.46 10.38 4.13
C PRO A 76 1.47 10.43 5.67
N ALA A 77 0.33 10.75 6.30
CA ALA A 77 0.24 10.78 7.76
C ALA A 77 0.54 9.41 8.41
N LYS A 78 0.16 8.31 7.76
CA LYS A 78 0.51 6.94 8.17
C LYS A 78 2.01 6.67 8.02
N LEU A 79 2.68 7.18 6.99
CA LEU A 79 4.14 7.06 6.83
C LEU A 79 4.88 7.81 7.95
N THR A 80 4.41 9.00 8.33
CA THR A 80 4.92 9.71 9.52
C THR A 80 4.69 8.91 10.80
N TRP A 81 3.49 8.37 11.00
CA TRP A 81 3.21 7.51 12.15
C TRP A 81 4.16 6.29 12.18
N LEU A 82 4.42 5.64 11.04
CA LEU A 82 5.38 4.53 10.95
C LEU A 82 6.79 4.96 11.35
N ARG A 83 7.20 6.16 10.95
CA ARG A 83 8.50 6.74 11.31
C ARG A 83 8.61 7.02 12.80
N GLU A 84 7.62 7.69 13.37
CA GLU A 84 7.64 8.11 14.78
C GLU A 84 7.39 6.95 15.75
N THR A 85 6.55 5.99 15.36
CA THR A 85 6.11 4.90 16.26
C THR A 85 6.93 3.63 16.09
N LEU A 86 7.28 3.28 14.85
CA LEU A 86 7.96 2.01 14.53
C LEU A 86 9.36 2.20 13.94
N GLY A 87 9.83 3.45 13.79
CA GLY A 87 11.19 3.75 13.33
C GLY A 87 11.42 3.55 11.83
N LEU A 88 10.42 3.78 10.98
CA LEU A 88 10.58 3.75 9.52
C LEU A 88 11.73 4.68 9.05
N PRO A 89 12.84 4.16 8.51
CA PRO A 89 13.98 4.99 8.16
C PRO A 89 13.83 5.65 6.79
N GLY A 90 14.40 6.86 6.68
CA GLY A 90 14.63 7.57 5.42
C GLY A 90 13.38 7.86 4.58
N PRO A 91 13.60 8.23 3.29
CA PRO A 91 12.51 8.53 2.37
C PRO A 91 11.72 7.29 1.94
N ALA A 92 10.39 7.43 1.92
CA ALA A 92 9.44 6.42 1.42
C ALA A 92 8.99 6.79 0.00
N VAL A 93 9.35 5.97 -0.99
CA VAL A 93 9.02 6.20 -2.41
C VAL A 93 7.73 5.47 -2.74
N VAL A 94 6.69 6.21 -3.14
CA VAL A 94 5.34 5.70 -3.36
C VAL A 94 4.92 5.99 -4.80
N PHE A 95 4.88 4.96 -5.63
CA PHE A 95 4.41 5.09 -7.01
C PHE A 95 2.93 4.78 -7.12
N ARG A 96 2.17 5.62 -7.81
CA ARG A 96 0.81 5.26 -8.20
C ARG A 96 0.85 4.11 -9.21
N ALA A 97 0.01 3.11 -8.97
CA ALA A 97 -0.06 1.90 -9.77
C ALA A 97 -1.47 1.68 -10.32
N ARG A 98 -1.56 1.24 -11.57
CA ARG A 98 -2.78 0.64 -12.12
C ARG A 98 -2.73 -0.85 -11.82
N CYS A 99 -3.79 -1.36 -11.19
CA CYS A 99 -3.94 -2.75 -10.82
C CYS A 99 -5.19 -3.32 -11.51
N ALA A 100 -5.06 -4.43 -12.24
CA ALA A 100 -6.19 -5.11 -12.86
C ALA A 100 -6.33 -6.55 -12.37
N GLY A 101 -7.58 -7.00 -12.25
CA GLY A 101 -7.89 -8.35 -11.77
C GLY A 101 -7.74 -8.52 -10.25
N LEU A 102 -7.50 -7.45 -9.50
CA LEU A 102 -7.39 -7.43 -8.05
C LEU A 102 -7.89 -6.10 -7.48
N ALA A 103 -8.34 -6.13 -6.23
CA ALA A 103 -8.84 -4.94 -5.54
C ALA A 103 -8.53 -4.98 -4.04
N ALA A 104 -8.52 -3.79 -3.44
CA ALA A 104 -8.65 -3.67 -1.99
C ALA A 104 -10.09 -3.97 -1.57
N VAL A 105 -10.26 -4.97 -0.71
CA VAL A 105 -11.56 -5.34 -0.14
C VAL A 105 -11.52 -5.27 1.38
N TRP A 106 -12.68 -5.13 2.00
CA TRP A 106 -12.77 -5.13 3.44
C TRP A 106 -12.50 -6.52 4.01
N ALA A 107 -11.67 -6.61 5.06
CA ALA A 107 -11.44 -7.86 5.77
C ALA A 107 -12.63 -8.25 6.65
N SER A 108 -12.79 -9.54 6.93
CA SER A 108 -13.89 -10.08 7.74
C SER A 108 -13.85 -9.66 9.21
N GLY A 109 -12.65 -9.44 9.78
CA GLY A 109 -12.47 -9.03 11.16
C GLY A 109 -12.31 -7.52 11.33
N LEU A 110 -12.47 -7.04 12.56
CA LEU A 110 -12.21 -5.66 12.95
C LEU A 110 -10.82 -5.53 13.58
N ARG A 111 -10.29 -4.30 13.61
CA ARG A 111 -9.10 -3.98 14.40
C ARG A 111 -9.48 -3.90 15.88
N VAL A 112 -8.69 -4.51 16.74
CA VAL A 112 -8.92 -4.52 18.21
C VAL A 112 -8.84 -3.12 18.82
N VAL A 113 -8.07 -2.23 18.21
CA VAL A 113 -7.74 -0.92 18.78
C VAL A 113 -8.84 0.14 18.62
N ASP A 114 -9.64 0.06 17.57
CA ASP A 114 -10.61 1.11 17.21
C ASP A 114 -11.83 0.58 16.43
N ASP A 115 -12.03 -0.74 16.42
CA ASP A 115 -13.11 -1.45 15.73
C ASP A 115 -13.21 -1.16 14.23
N GLN A 116 -12.20 -0.52 13.64
CA GLN A 116 -12.22 -0.25 12.21
C GLN A 116 -11.91 -1.53 11.44
N ARG A 117 -12.69 -1.79 10.40
CA ARG A 117 -12.44 -2.86 9.44
C ARG A 117 -11.19 -2.53 8.59
N PRO A 118 -10.12 -3.35 8.61
CA PRO A 118 -8.96 -3.13 7.77
C PRO A 118 -9.19 -3.63 6.34
N ALA A 119 -8.38 -3.14 5.40
CA ALA A 119 -8.34 -3.64 4.04
C ALA A 119 -7.52 -4.94 3.95
N THR A 120 -7.91 -5.82 3.05
CA THR A 120 -7.14 -6.96 2.56
C THR A 120 -7.19 -6.98 1.04
N LEU A 121 -6.44 -7.86 0.40
CA LEU A 121 -6.37 -7.97 -1.05
C LEU A 121 -7.17 -9.18 -1.53
N CYS A 122 -7.89 -9.03 -2.64
CA CYS A 122 -8.63 -10.12 -3.25
C CYS A 122 -8.51 -10.09 -4.77
N ALA A 123 -8.53 -11.28 -5.39
CA ALA A 123 -8.69 -11.41 -6.83
C ALA A 123 -10.10 -10.94 -7.22
N MET A 124 -10.16 -10.02 -8.17
CA MET A 124 -11.40 -9.44 -8.68
C MET A 124 -11.29 -9.34 -10.22
N PRO A 125 -11.49 -10.45 -10.96
CA PRO A 125 -11.43 -10.46 -12.41
C PRO A 125 -12.35 -9.38 -13.03
N GLY A 126 -11.85 -8.66 -14.03
CA GLY A 126 -12.58 -7.57 -14.68
C GLY A 126 -12.57 -6.23 -13.94
N VAL A 127 -12.08 -6.18 -12.69
CA VAL A 127 -11.91 -4.93 -11.94
C VAL A 127 -10.56 -4.29 -12.26
N VAL A 128 -10.56 -2.95 -12.36
CA VAL A 128 -9.35 -2.13 -12.43
C VAL A 128 -9.40 -1.09 -11.33
N GLU A 129 -8.39 -1.06 -10.47
CA GLU A 129 -8.22 -0.06 -9.42
C GLU A 129 -6.88 0.67 -9.53
N HIS A 130 -6.77 1.81 -8.85
CA HIS A 130 -5.49 2.47 -8.64
C HIS A 130 -5.10 2.37 -7.17
N HIS A 131 -3.94 1.78 -6.95
CA HIS A 131 -3.30 1.67 -5.64
C HIS A 131 -1.91 2.32 -5.71
N ALA A 132 -1.04 1.97 -4.77
CA ALA A 132 0.35 2.37 -4.82
C ALA A 132 1.30 1.17 -4.74
N VAL A 133 2.49 1.29 -5.32
CA VAL A 133 3.65 0.47 -5.00
C VAL A 133 4.60 1.32 -4.16
N LEU A 134 4.80 0.90 -2.91
CA LEU A 134 5.84 1.43 -2.03
C LEU A 134 7.15 0.71 -2.37
N MET A 135 8.16 1.45 -2.82
CA MET A 135 9.51 0.92 -3.04
C MET A 135 10.25 0.93 -1.71
N ALA A 136 10.20 -0.18 -0.99
CA ALA A 136 10.74 -0.32 0.36
C ALA A 136 12.21 -0.77 0.33
N THR A 137 13.06 -0.17 1.16
CA THR A 137 14.35 -0.80 1.49
C THR A 137 14.12 -2.05 2.36
N ALA A 138 15.14 -2.90 2.51
CA ALA A 138 15.05 -4.04 3.43
C ALA A 138 14.76 -3.62 4.88
N GLU A 139 15.25 -2.46 5.32
CA GLU A 139 14.96 -1.89 6.65
C GLU A 139 13.51 -1.41 6.76
N GLN A 140 13.01 -0.71 5.73
CA GLN A 140 11.61 -0.29 5.69
C GLN A 140 10.68 -1.49 5.68
N LEU A 141 11.03 -2.56 4.94
CA LEU A 141 10.24 -3.80 4.92
C LEU A 141 10.15 -4.45 6.29
N ARG A 142 11.22 -4.46 7.09
CA ARG A 142 11.18 -4.94 8.49
C ARG A 142 10.21 -4.14 9.36
N VAL A 143 10.13 -2.82 9.16
CA VAL A 143 9.16 -1.96 9.87
C VAL A 143 7.73 -2.28 9.43
N LEU A 144 7.52 -2.52 8.13
CA LEU A 144 6.23 -2.96 7.61
C LEU A 144 5.84 -4.34 8.16
N ASP A 145 6.77 -5.29 8.28
CA ASP A 145 6.51 -6.61 8.86
C ASP A 145 5.95 -6.50 10.29
N VAL A 146 6.50 -5.59 11.10
CA VAL A 146 5.98 -5.30 12.45
C VAL A 146 4.60 -4.63 12.38
N CYS A 147 4.44 -3.61 11.54
CA CYS A 147 3.15 -2.91 11.38
C CYS A 147 2.03 -3.87 10.99
N GLU A 148 2.29 -4.72 9.99
CA GLU A 148 1.33 -5.67 9.46
C GLU A 148 1.17 -6.89 10.34
N GLY A 149 2.08 -7.16 11.28
CA GLY A 149 2.02 -8.35 12.13
C GLY A 149 2.22 -9.62 11.31
N ARG A 150 3.33 -9.63 10.57
CA ARG A 150 3.67 -10.72 9.64
C ARG A 150 3.68 -12.08 10.34
N GLY A 151 3.00 -13.05 9.73
CA GLY A 151 2.86 -14.42 10.24
C GLY A 151 1.65 -14.64 11.15
N GLU A 152 1.00 -13.57 11.62
CA GLU A 152 -0.22 -13.67 12.44
C GLU A 152 -1.42 -13.01 11.77
N ARG A 153 -1.29 -11.73 11.40
CA ARG A 153 -2.37 -10.95 10.78
C ARG A 153 -2.28 -11.05 9.26
N TYR A 154 -1.09 -10.79 8.71
CA TYR A 154 -0.84 -10.88 7.27
C TYR A 154 0.36 -11.77 6.98
N HIS A 155 0.39 -12.38 5.81
CA HIS A 155 1.59 -12.96 5.21
C HIS A 155 2.21 -11.94 4.26
N LEU A 156 3.54 -11.83 4.25
CA LEU A 156 4.23 -11.24 3.12
C LEU A 156 4.32 -12.28 2.01
N ALA A 157 3.88 -11.94 0.81
CA ALA A 157 3.89 -12.85 -0.32
C ALA A 157 4.31 -12.15 -1.61
N GLU A 158 4.99 -12.89 -2.49
CA GLU A 158 5.13 -12.50 -3.89
C GLU A 158 3.85 -12.83 -4.65
N LEU A 159 3.43 -11.93 -5.56
CA LEU A 159 2.24 -12.07 -6.37
C LEU A 159 2.59 -12.34 -7.85
N PRO A 160 2.92 -13.58 -8.24
CA PRO A 160 3.26 -13.88 -9.62
C PRO A 160 2.05 -13.75 -10.55
N GLY A 161 2.23 -13.08 -11.69
CA GLY A 161 1.25 -13.02 -12.76
C GLY A 161 0.11 -12.01 -12.58
N VAL A 162 0.22 -11.09 -11.61
CA VAL A 162 -0.74 -9.98 -11.47
C VAL A 162 -0.46 -8.88 -12.49
N ASP A 163 -1.52 -8.26 -13.02
CA ASP A 163 -1.41 -7.09 -13.90
C ASP A 163 -1.34 -5.80 -13.07
N VAL A 164 -0.12 -5.48 -12.63
CA VAL A 164 0.19 -4.25 -11.90
C VAL A 164 1.26 -3.48 -12.65
N THR A 165 0.96 -2.21 -12.95
CA THR A 165 1.86 -1.32 -13.70
C THR A 165 2.09 0.00 -12.99
N VAL A 166 3.31 0.50 -13.06
CA VAL A 166 3.74 1.83 -12.58
C VAL A 166 4.29 2.59 -13.78
N GLY A 167 3.74 3.79 -14.05
CA GLY A 167 4.15 4.58 -15.21
C GLY A 167 4.03 3.81 -16.54
N GLY A 168 3.02 2.95 -16.65
CA GLY A 168 2.77 2.09 -17.82
C GLY A 168 3.67 0.85 -17.94
N ARG A 169 4.55 0.58 -16.96
CA ARG A 169 5.47 -0.57 -16.99
C ARG A 169 5.10 -1.61 -15.94
N PRO A 170 5.18 -2.93 -16.25
CA PRO A 170 4.99 -3.98 -15.26
C PRO A 170 5.98 -3.89 -14.11
N VAL A 171 5.55 -4.30 -12.91
CA VAL A 171 6.40 -4.33 -11.71
C VAL A 171 6.78 -5.77 -11.38
N PRO A 172 8.00 -6.24 -11.75
CA PRO A 172 8.44 -7.59 -11.44
C PRO A 172 8.72 -7.77 -9.94
N GLY A 173 8.56 -9.00 -9.43
CA GLY A 173 8.84 -9.32 -8.02
C GLY A 173 7.94 -8.60 -7.02
N LEU A 174 6.69 -8.28 -7.42
CA LEU A 174 5.76 -7.51 -6.61
C LEU A 174 5.39 -8.28 -5.33
N LEU A 175 5.69 -7.67 -4.20
CA LEU A 175 5.31 -8.16 -2.88
C LEU A 175 3.98 -7.54 -2.43
N ALA A 176 3.23 -8.24 -1.59
CA ALA A 176 2.08 -7.70 -0.91
C ALA A 176 1.90 -8.37 0.46
N TYR A 177 1.33 -7.64 1.40
CA TYR A 177 0.77 -8.25 2.60
C TYR A 177 -0.62 -8.76 2.28
N ILE A 178 -0.90 -10.05 2.48
CA ILE A 178 -2.19 -10.70 2.23
C ILE A 178 -2.70 -11.35 3.52
N GLY A 179 -4.01 -11.52 3.68
CA GLY A 179 -4.56 -12.04 4.93
C GLY A 179 -3.98 -13.41 5.30
N ALA A 180 -3.54 -13.58 6.55
CA ALA A 180 -3.01 -14.85 7.08
C ALA A 180 -4.09 -15.65 7.83
N GLY A 181 -4.87 -14.97 8.66
CA GLY A 181 -5.96 -15.56 9.44
C GLY A 181 -7.33 -15.22 8.87
N SER A 182 -8.35 -15.95 9.31
CA SER A 182 -9.75 -15.73 8.93
C SER A 182 -10.19 -14.27 9.09
N ILE A 183 -9.75 -13.60 10.16
CA ILE A 183 -10.02 -12.18 10.46
C ILE A 183 -9.40 -11.18 9.47
N ARG A 184 -8.52 -11.64 8.57
CA ARG A 184 -7.92 -10.86 7.48
C ARG A 184 -8.26 -11.40 6.08
N MET A 185 -9.07 -12.45 6.01
CA MET A 185 -9.67 -12.87 4.73
C MET A 185 -10.74 -11.86 4.29
N PRO A 186 -11.02 -11.77 2.97
CA PRO A 186 -12.09 -10.93 2.45
C PRO A 186 -13.42 -11.18 3.19
N LEU A 187 -14.14 -10.11 3.50
CA LEU A 187 -15.52 -10.19 3.97
C LEU A 187 -16.44 -10.49 2.78
N LEU A 188 -17.19 -11.58 2.88
CA LEU A 188 -18.26 -11.90 1.93
C LEU A 188 -19.61 -11.45 2.49
N VAL A 189 -20.29 -10.56 1.76
CA VAL A 189 -21.69 -10.19 1.99
C VAL A 189 -22.49 -10.74 0.83
N ASP A 190 -23.50 -11.56 1.12
CA ASP A 190 -24.28 -12.30 0.12
C ASP A 190 -23.42 -13.13 -0.86
N GLY A 191 -22.28 -13.63 -0.36
CA GLY A 191 -21.33 -14.44 -1.13
C GLY A 191 -20.27 -13.66 -1.90
N GLU A 192 -20.33 -12.33 -1.91
CA GLU A 192 -19.46 -11.48 -2.73
C GLU A 192 -18.48 -10.65 -1.87
N PRO A 193 -17.20 -10.51 -2.28
CA PRO A 193 -16.25 -9.61 -1.62
C PRO A 193 -16.69 -8.15 -1.69
N VAL A 194 -16.57 -7.42 -0.58
CA VAL A 194 -16.93 -5.99 -0.53
C VAL A 194 -15.71 -5.11 -0.77
N ARG A 195 -15.69 -4.36 -1.89
CA ARG A 195 -14.58 -3.46 -2.21
C ARG A 195 -14.53 -2.24 -1.29
N CYS A 196 -13.32 -1.84 -0.93
CA CYS A 196 -13.08 -0.62 -0.16
C CYS A 196 -13.50 0.65 -0.94
N SER A 197 -13.50 0.57 -2.27
CA SER A 197 -13.92 1.66 -3.16
C SER A 197 -15.44 1.84 -3.23
N ASP A 198 -16.21 0.80 -2.92
CA ASP A 198 -17.68 0.80 -3.02
C ASP A 198 -18.36 1.15 -1.70
N VAL A 199 -17.73 0.80 -0.57
CA VAL A 199 -18.32 0.98 0.77
C VAL A 199 -17.35 1.73 1.67
N ALA A 200 -17.79 2.87 2.21
CA ALA A 200 -17.00 3.67 3.13
C ALA A 200 -16.78 2.96 4.48
N GLN A 201 -15.69 3.30 5.17
CA GLN A 201 -15.28 2.70 6.45
C GLN A 201 -16.41 2.62 7.50
N ALA A 202 -17.18 3.70 7.66
CA ALA A 202 -18.26 3.79 8.66
C ALA A 202 -19.39 2.78 8.39
N ASP A 203 -19.66 2.48 7.12
CA ASP A 203 -20.62 1.47 6.72
C ASP A 203 -20.01 0.07 6.76
N ALA A 204 -18.77 -0.05 6.28
CA ALA A 204 -18.02 -1.31 6.28
C ALA A 204 -17.93 -1.92 7.67
N GLN A 205 -17.69 -1.11 8.71
CA GLN A 205 -17.64 -1.54 10.10
C GLN A 205 -18.93 -2.26 10.55
N ARG A 206 -20.08 -1.86 10.02
CA ARG A 206 -21.40 -2.39 10.38
C ARG A 206 -21.81 -3.61 9.54
N LEU A 207 -21.08 -3.92 8.47
CA LEU A 207 -21.40 -5.06 7.62
C LEU A 207 -21.27 -6.37 8.39
N VAL A 208 -22.25 -7.25 8.18
CA VAL A 208 -22.27 -8.63 8.68
C VAL A 208 -22.11 -9.55 7.49
N GLY A 209 -21.20 -10.50 7.61
CA GLY A 209 -20.87 -11.45 6.56
C GLY A 209 -19.95 -12.54 7.10
N VAL A 210 -19.41 -13.35 6.21
CA VAL A 210 -18.51 -14.45 6.56
C VAL A 210 -17.13 -14.22 5.95
N PRO A 211 -16.05 -14.71 6.56
CA PRO A 211 -14.75 -14.72 5.89
C PRO A 211 -14.80 -15.60 4.64
N ALA A 212 -14.22 -15.10 3.55
CA ALA A 212 -13.91 -15.93 2.40
C ALA A 212 -12.94 -17.06 2.79
N PRO A 213 -13.00 -18.22 2.11
CA PRO A 213 -12.07 -19.32 2.37
C PRO A 213 -10.62 -18.97 2.00
N ASP A 214 -10.44 -18.09 1.01
CA ASP A 214 -9.15 -17.56 0.57
C ASP A 214 -9.32 -16.16 -0.08
N HIS A 215 -8.21 -15.57 -0.52
CA HIS A 215 -8.19 -14.28 -1.22
C HIS A 215 -8.26 -14.41 -2.76
N GLY A 216 -8.31 -15.62 -3.32
CA GLY A 216 -8.40 -15.88 -4.76
C GLY A 216 -7.14 -15.56 -5.59
N LEU A 217 -6.07 -15.10 -4.95
CA LEU A 217 -4.81 -14.73 -5.61
C LEU A 217 -3.84 -15.91 -5.62
N ARG A 218 -3.09 -16.07 -6.71
CA ARG A 218 -1.87 -16.87 -6.69
C ARG A 218 -0.79 -16.10 -5.92
N ALA A 219 -0.42 -16.62 -4.76
CA ALA A 219 0.56 -15.99 -3.89
C ALA A 219 1.61 -17.00 -3.44
N LEU A 220 2.87 -16.56 -3.40
CA LEU A 220 3.99 -17.31 -2.84
C LEU A 220 4.36 -16.67 -1.51
N VAL A 221 3.85 -17.25 -0.41
CA VAL A 221 4.14 -16.76 0.94
C VAL A 221 5.63 -16.89 1.20
N LEU A 222 6.25 -15.79 1.67
CA LEU A 222 7.65 -15.75 2.03
C LEU A 222 7.80 -16.10 3.50
N ASP A 223 8.70 -17.04 3.79
CA ASP A 223 9.04 -17.41 5.17
C ASP A 223 9.62 -16.22 5.95
N ASN A 224 9.35 -16.20 7.25
CA ASN A 224 9.82 -15.18 8.18
C ASN A 224 11.33 -15.26 8.42
#